data_AF-A0A4Q3TX02-F1
#
_entry.id   AF-A0A4Q3TX02-F1
#
_cell.length_a   1.000
_cell.length_b   1.000
_cell.length_c   1.000
_cell.angle_alpha   90.00
_cell.angle_beta   90.00
_cell.angle_gamma   90.00
#
_symmetry.space_group_name_H-M   'P 1'
#
loop_
_entity.id
_entity.type
_entity.pdbx_description
1 polymer ?
#
loop_
_entity_poly.entity_id
_entity_poly.type
_entity_poly.pdbx_seq_one_letter_code
_entity_poly.pdbx_strand_id
1 'polypeptide(L)'
;MVETSEDHGLPTATAEAPPPFTYSWDFTYGLGPWTTWLPPSVVNEAGGEIEQFTRLQAPGPLDANHIDGIGAIWLVAHLSTPTLGSPGALNLHDAEFEMTVRGTDFQANGGKLAIWVCRYVPETGLMENFYVGLQVTNWANTGGDMAGQVTDEWTTITLKISDDPADWTYAGNYQTAEGDIADRYVPFDLQQTLSHVDATLHLVMLNPDPDSAPSGFLDLSNITIRTQTPAIPDGLSGGNPEIHYGLEDQVATGTLNGASGIDMQHAVFTLVGGSAVNGVATIDPETGAFTFTPPADWYGPTDSNGYATFRYTVSDGVSTSAPITVVVYVGGINDAPLLSDRVENADLAAGQPYGFTLFKGSDIDGDRLTFEVVEGSVVGGTLTLDPRSGRYVFTPTEGFTGAASFRYVVTDGHVDSAEKTVTLTVHAAGDSPATKTFDDAVAFLVAGDLEQWQYWVVRLAETDPNAAYHYATWLNDGINGITQDWGLARHYYEQALGASSDVNLRLATLYVGGMGGDRDYVAARALLEALPNDSVAVFRLAILNDLGYGAPVDKALAVEGYMQAARMGNMEAAWNLGRRYLAGEGVAPSMDDAYFWIGVAVKAGVAPNANIQRLLVENMALAA
;
A
#
# COMPACT_ATOMS: atom_id res chain seq x y z
N MET A 1 -43.80 2.44 65.44
CA MET A 1 -44.32 1.39 64.55
C MET A 1 -45.22 2.04 63.52
N VAL A 2 -44.64 2.36 62.36
CA VAL A 2 -45.31 2.57 61.08
C VAL A 2 -44.35 1.91 60.10
N GLU A 3 -44.77 0.83 59.44
CA GLU A 3 -43.97 0.09 58.46
C GLU A 3 -44.11 0.72 57.08
N THR A 4 -42.97 0.86 56.41
CA THR A 4 -42.81 1.28 55.01
C THR A 4 -42.40 0.08 54.17
N SER A 5 -43.11 -0.17 53.07
CA SER A 5 -42.60 -0.96 51.95
C SER A 5 -43.07 -0.30 50.65
N GLU A 6 -42.23 0.54 50.07
CA GLU A 6 -42.33 0.95 48.66
C GLU A 6 -41.49 -0.02 47.83
N ASP A 7 -42.17 -0.71 46.92
CA ASP A 7 -41.59 -1.59 45.91
C ASP A 7 -41.28 -0.72 44.67
N HIS A 8 -39.99 -0.41 44.47
CA HIS A 8 -39.51 0.27 43.27
C HIS A 8 -39.19 -0.76 42.21
N GLY A 9 -39.88 -0.66 41.07
CA GLY A 9 -39.76 -1.58 39.95
C GLY A 9 -38.35 -1.64 39.34
N LEU A 10 -37.99 -2.82 38.85
CA LEU A 10 -36.88 -3.01 37.94
C LEU A 10 -37.37 -2.75 36.50
N PRO A 11 -36.72 -1.86 35.73
CA PRO A 11 -36.95 -1.80 34.29
C PRO A 11 -36.36 -3.05 33.65
N THR A 12 -37.15 -3.78 32.87
CA THR A 12 -36.63 -4.73 31.89
C THR A 12 -35.89 -3.95 30.81
N ALA A 13 -34.58 -3.79 30.98
CA ALA A 13 -33.70 -3.40 29.90
C ALA A 13 -33.67 -4.58 28.92
N THR A 14 -34.31 -4.43 27.76
CA THR A 14 -33.84 -5.12 26.56
C THR A 14 -32.43 -4.63 26.34
N ALA A 15 -31.44 -5.45 26.67
CA ALA A 15 -30.06 -5.17 26.29
C ALA A 15 -30.05 -5.02 24.76
N GLU A 16 -29.83 -3.81 24.25
CA GLU A 16 -29.41 -3.65 22.87
C GLU A 16 -28.17 -4.53 22.68
N ALA A 17 -28.18 -5.36 21.63
CA ALA A 17 -26.98 -6.07 21.24
C ALA A 17 -25.85 -5.04 21.05
N PRO A 18 -24.61 -5.34 21.48
CA PRO A 18 -23.49 -4.43 21.26
C PRO A 18 -23.41 -4.08 19.76
N PRO A 19 -23.00 -2.86 19.40
CA PRO A 19 -22.82 -2.49 18.01
C PRO A 19 -21.81 -3.44 17.33
N PRO A 20 -22.02 -3.83 16.06
CA PRO A 20 -21.11 -4.72 15.36
C PRO A 20 -19.72 -4.07 15.24
N PHE A 21 -18.67 -4.88 15.41
CA PHE A 21 -17.30 -4.46 15.10
C PHE A 21 -17.18 -4.31 13.59
N THR A 22 -16.82 -3.12 13.14
CA THR A 22 -16.76 -2.79 11.71
C THR A 22 -15.31 -2.58 11.30
N TYR A 23 -14.91 -3.24 10.22
CA TYR A 23 -13.60 -3.16 9.62
C TYR A 23 -13.79 -2.74 8.16
N SER A 24 -13.26 -1.59 7.75
CA SER A 24 -13.51 -0.98 6.44
C SER A 24 -12.21 -0.58 5.74
N TRP A 25 -12.21 -0.65 4.40
CA TRP A 25 -11.07 -0.27 3.56
C TRP A 25 -11.53 0.55 2.37
N ASP A 26 -10.82 1.65 2.12
CA ASP A 26 -10.90 2.46 0.90
C ASP A 26 -9.70 2.15 -0.02
N PHE A 27 -9.89 2.32 -1.33
CA PHE A 27 -8.90 2.03 -2.37
C PHE A 27 -8.08 3.26 -2.77
N THR A 28 -7.70 4.09 -1.79
CA THR A 28 -7.07 5.41 -1.97
C THR A 28 -5.69 5.37 -2.65
N TYR A 29 -5.05 4.20 -2.70
CA TYR A 29 -3.77 3.97 -3.40
C TYR A 29 -3.92 3.10 -4.65
N GLY A 30 -3.62 3.65 -5.83
CA GLY A 30 -3.50 2.87 -7.07
C GLY A 30 -2.26 1.96 -7.02
N LEU A 31 -2.46 0.64 -6.95
CA LEU A 31 -1.37 -0.35 -6.84
C LEU A 31 -1.05 -1.05 -8.17
N GLY A 32 0.22 -1.39 -8.34
CA GLY A 32 0.75 -2.13 -9.50
C GLY A 32 0.27 -3.60 -9.55
N PRO A 33 0.47 -4.27 -10.70
CA PRO A 33 -0.21 -5.53 -11.05
C PRO A 33 0.19 -6.79 -10.25
N TRP A 34 0.99 -6.70 -9.18
CA TRP A 34 1.56 -7.89 -8.51
C TRP A 34 1.67 -7.86 -6.96
N THR A 35 1.09 -6.89 -6.25
CA THR A 35 1.19 -6.85 -4.77
C THR A 35 -0.07 -6.29 -4.12
N THR A 36 -0.78 -7.12 -3.36
CA THR A 36 -2.00 -6.79 -2.59
C THR A 36 -1.67 -6.65 -1.09
N TRP A 37 -1.57 -5.41 -0.58
CA TRP A 37 -1.53 -5.09 0.86
C TRP A 37 -2.15 -3.69 1.03
N LEU A 38 -3.16 -3.50 1.90
CA LEU A 38 -3.97 -2.25 2.02
C LEU A 38 -4.19 -1.85 3.51
N PRO A 39 -4.02 -0.57 3.89
CA PRO A 39 -4.44 -0.05 5.20
C PRO A 39 -5.93 0.41 5.21
N PRO A 40 -6.59 0.52 6.38
CA PRO A 40 -7.99 0.97 6.50
C PRO A 40 -8.15 2.51 6.44
N SER A 41 -9.30 2.98 5.97
CA SER A 41 -9.79 4.36 6.16
C SER A 41 -11.32 4.38 6.40
N VAL A 42 -11.86 5.54 6.79
CA VAL A 42 -13.22 5.73 7.31
C VAL A 42 -14.27 5.89 6.20
N VAL A 43 -15.41 5.22 6.43
CA VAL A 43 -16.72 5.21 5.75
C VAL A 43 -17.03 6.36 4.77
N ASN A 44 -17.25 6.01 3.49
CA ASN A 44 -18.09 6.79 2.57
C ASN A 44 -19.57 6.64 2.94
N GLU A 45 -20.32 7.73 3.08
CA GLU A 45 -21.78 7.65 3.13
C GLU A 45 -22.32 7.01 1.84
N ALA A 46 -23.34 6.15 1.97
CA ALA A 46 -24.02 5.55 0.84
C ALA A 46 -24.67 6.62 -0.04
N GLY A 47 -24.05 6.96 -1.18
CA GLY A 47 -24.65 7.82 -2.21
C GLY A 47 -23.79 9.00 -2.71
N GLY A 48 -22.53 9.14 -2.32
CA GLY A 48 -21.58 10.06 -2.98
C GLY A 48 -21.19 9.62 -4.39
N GLU A 49 -20.67 10.53 -5.24
CA GLU A 49 -20.05 10.14 -6.50
C GLU A 49 -18.78 9.31 -6.22
N ILE A 50 -18.76 8.04 -6.64
CA ILE A 50 -17.61 7.16 -6.46
C ILE A 50 -16.55 7.53 -7.52
N GLU A 51 -15.57 8.32 -7.11
CA GLU A 51 -14.48 8.81 -7.97
C GLU A 51 -13.26 7.87 -8.03
N GLN A 52 -13.14 6.92 -7.08
CA GLN A 52 -11.99 6.01 -6.95
C GLN A 52 -12.44 4.55 -6.88
N PHE A 53 -11.75 3.68 -7.64
CA PHE A 53 -12.04 2.26 -7.71
C PHE A 53 -10.88 1.44 -8.28
N THR A 54 -10.79 0.18 -7.87
CA THR A 54 -9.93 -0.81 -8.52
C THR A 54 -10.68 -1.48 -9.65
N ARG A 55 -10.16 -1.38 -10.87
CA ARG A 55 -10.67 -2.10 -12.04
C ARG A 55 -9.99 -3.45 -12.19
N LEU A 56 -10.78 -4.52 -12.09
CA LEU A 56 -10.38 -5.90 -12.27
C LEU A 56 -10.84 -6.38 -13.64
N GLN A 57 -9.91 -6.87 -14.46
CA GLN A 57 -10.25 -7.46 -15.76
C GLN A 57 -10.61 -8.93 -15.58
N ALA A 58 -11.76 -9.35 -16.09
CA ALA A 58 -12.08 -10.77 -16.14
C ALA A 58 -11.03 -11.51 -17.02
N PRO A 59 -10.45 -12.62 -16.54
CA PRO A 59 -9.29 -13.25 -17.16
C PRO A 59 -9.57 -13.89 -18.54
N GLY A 60 -10.84 -14.04 -18.94
CA GLY A 60 -11.22 -14.63 -20.21
C GLY A 60 -10.83 -16.12 -20.31
N PRO A 61 -10.58 -16.67 -21.51
CA PRO A 61 -10.35 -18.10 -21.72
C PRO A 61 -8.96 -18.58 -21.25
N LEU A 62 -8.15 -17.73 -20.63
CA LEU A 62 -6.80 -18.06 -20.19
C LEU A 62 -6.82 -18.60 -18.75
N ASP A 63 -6.09 -19.70 -18.53
CA ASP A 63 -5.62 -20.16 -17.21
C ASP A 63 -6.70 -20.46 -16.15
N ALA A 64 -7.82 -21.05 -16.56
CA ALA A 64 -8.81 -21.56 -15.60
C ALA A 64 -8.25 -22.77 -14.84
N ASN A 65 -8.32 -22.73 -13.50
CA ASN A 65 -8.11 -23.92 -12.69
C ASN A 65 -9.35 -24.82 -12.81
N HIS A 66 -9.15 -26.13 -12.93
CA HIS A 66 -10.24 -27.09 -13.01
C HIS A 66 -10.28 -27.97 -11.76
N ILE A 67 -11.44 -28.03 -11.09
CA ILE A 67 -11.68 -28.94 -9.96
C ILE A 67 -12.86 -29.84 -10.30
N ASP A 68 -12.63 -31.16 -10.26
CA ASP A 68 -13.63 -32.17 -10.53
C ASP A 68 -14.85 -31.99 -9.60
N GLY A 69 -16.04 -31.88 -10.20
CA GLY A 69 -17.32 -31.66 -9.50
C GLY A 69 -17.72 -30.19 -9.31
N ILE A 70 -16.81 -29.23 -9.49
CA ILE A 70 -17.07 -27.77 -9.36
C ILE A 70 -17.01 -27.08 -10.72
N GLY A 71 -16.13 -27.52 -11.63
CA GLY A 71 -15.93 -26.94 -12.96
C GLY A 71 -14.70 -26.04 -13.04
N ALA A 72 -14.72 -25.11 -13.99
CA ALA A 72 -13.66 -24.13 -14.21
C ALA A 72 -13.77 -22.98 -13.21
N ILE A 73 -12.60 -22.53 -12.72
CA ILE A 73 -12.48 -21.49 -11.72
C ILE A 73 -11.48 -20.45 -12.18
N TRP A 74 -11.92 -19.19 -12.15
CA TRP A 74 -11.09 -18.03 -12.40
C TRP A 74 -10.99 -17.17 -11.14
N LEU A 75 -9.76 -16.90 -10.71
CA LEU A 75 -9.48 -15.94 -9.66
C LEU A 75 -9.61 -14.52 -10.23
N VAL A 76 -10.52 -13.72 -9.67
CA VAL A 76 -10.75 -12.32 -10.06
C VAL A 76 -9.97 -11.37 -9.16
N ALA A 77 -9.93 -11.64 -7.85
CA ALA A 77 -9.13 -10.88 -6.89
C ALA A 77 -8.72 -11.72 -5.67
N HIS A 78 -7.59 -11.34 -5.06
CA HIS A 78 -7.10 -11.90 -3.81
C HIS A 78 -7.17 -10.84 -2.71
N LEU A 79 -7.84 -11.15 -1.61
CA LEU A 79 -7.95 -10.33 -0.40
C LEU A 79 -7.40 -11.18 0.75
N SER A 80 -6.49 -10.66 1.58
CA SER A 80 -5.86 -11.46 2.64
C SER A 80 -6.30 -10.97 4.02
N THR A 81 -6.89 -11.81 4.88
CA THR A 81 -7.48 -11.36 6.18
C THR A 81 -6.47 -10.84 7.20
N PRO A 82 -5.23 -11.35 7.30
CA PRO A 82 -4.19 -10.70 8.12
C PRO A 82 -3.83 -9.29 7.64
N THR A 83 -4.19 -8.97 6.39
CA THR A 83 -3.89 -7.69 5.70
C THR A 83 -5.12 -6.81 5.54
N LEU A 84 -6.30 -7.37 5.80
CA LEU A 84 -7.57 -6.65 5.85
C LEU A 84 -7.72 -6.05 7.24
N GLY A 85 -6.79 -5.19 7.67
CA GLY A 85 -6.86 -4.37 8.90
C GLY A 85 -7.33 -5.07 10.18
N SER A 86 -7.33 -6.41 10.21
CA SER A 86 -7.98 -7.17 11.25
C SER A 86 -7.01 -7.31 12.41
N PRO A 87 -7.47 -7.08 13.65
CA PRO A 87 -6.64 -7.15 14.83
C PRO A 87 -6.06 -8.55 15.13
N GLY A 88 -6.42 -9.55 14.32
CA GLY A 88 -5.95 -10.94 14.24
C GLY A 88 -7.00 -11.83 13.56
N ALA A 89 -7.13 -13.09 13.97
CA ALA A 89 -8.08 -14.05 13.43
C ALA A 89 -9.55 -13.60 13.61
N LEU A 90 -10.26 -13.38 12.50
CA LEU A 90 -11.69 -13.00 12.51
C LEU A 90 -12.56 -14.22 12.82
N ASN A 91 -13.70 -13.96 13.46
CA ASN A 91 -14.81 -14.88 13.44
C ASN A 91 -15.62 -14.61 12.18
N LEU A 92 -15.54 -15.52 11.21
CA LEU A 92 -16.26 -15.42 9.95
C LEU A 92 -17.68 -15.98 10.03
N HIS A 93 -18.02 -16.65 11.14
CA HIS A 93 -19.36 -17.21 11.37
C HIS A 93 -20.42 -16.13 11.59
N ASP A 94 -20.06 -15.00 12.18
CA ASP A 94 -20.94 -13.87 12.46
C ASP A 94 -20.61 -12.66 11.59
N ALA A 95 -19.83 -12.87 10.53
CA ALA A 95 -19.36 -11.83 9.63
C ALA A 95 -20.39 -11.50 8.53
N GLU A 96 -20.60 -10.21 8.31
CA GLU A 96 -21.32 -9.63 7.19
C GLU A 96 -20.34 -8.81 6.35
N PHE A 97 -20.28 -9.09 5.05
CA PHE A 97 -19.40 -8.44 4.10
C PHE A 97 -20.22 -7.47 3.25
N GLU A 98 -19.80 -6.23 3.12
CA GLU A 98 -20.35 -5.28 2.18
C GLU A 98 -19.27 -4.93 1.16
N MET A 99 -19.62 -4.98 -0.12
CA MET A 99 -18.74 -4.54 -1.21
C MET A 99 -19.47 -3.62 -2.17
N THR A 100 -18.87 -2.50 -2.53
CA THR A 100 -19.42 -1.60 -3.55
C THR A 100 -18.79 -1.91 -4.89
N VAL A 101 -19.60 -2.33 -5.86
CA VAL A 101 -19.17 -2.92 -7.14
C VAL A 101 -19.91 -2.32 -8.33
N ARG A 102 -19.26 -2.30 -9.48
CA ARG A 102 -19.87 -2.00 -10.79
C ARG A 102 -19.25 -2.87 -11.88
N GLY A 103 -20.06 -3.43 -12.78
CA GLY A 103 -19.61 -4.16 -13.96
C GLY A 103 -19.58 -3.27 -15.19
N THR A 104 -18.40 -3.05 -15.79
CA THR A 104 -18.28 -2.37 -17.09
C THR A 104 -18.11 -3.42 -18.18
N ASP A 105 -19.12 -3.56 -19.06
CA ASP A 105 -19.19 -4.64 -20.06
C ASP A 105 -19.02 -6.06 -19.47
N PHE A 106 -19.34 -6.21 -18.18
CA PHE A 106 -19.14 -7.46 -17.45
C PHE A 106 -20.16 -8.51 -17.88
N GLN A 107 -19.68 -9.69 -18.27
CA GLN A 107 -20.51 -10.85 -18.59
C GLN A 107 -20.00 -12.06 -17.84
N ALA A 108 -20.83 -12.58 -16.94
CA ALA A 108 -20.54 -13.77 -16.16
C ALA A 108 -20.62 -15.07 -17.00
N ASN A 109 -21.24 -15.02 -18.20
CA ASN A 109 -21.36 -16.14 -19.15
C ASN A 109 -21.89 -17.45 -18.53
N GLY A 110 -22.86 -17.33 -17.62
CA GLY A 110 -23.48 -18.45 -16.92
C GLY A 110 -22.68 -18.96 -15.70
N GLY A 111 -21.49 -18.40 -15.47
CA GLY A 111 -20.72 -18.61 -14.25
C GLY A 111 -21.31 -17.82 -13.07
N LYS A 112 -21.01 -18.31 -11.86
CA LYS A 112 -21.39 -17.68 -10.59
C LYS A 112 -20.22 -16.88 -10.06
N LEU A 113 -20.48 -15.66 -9.59
CA LEU A 113 -19.49 -14.87 -8.86
C LEU A 113 -19.63 -15.15 -7.36
N ALA A 114 -18.55 -15.54 -6.69
CA ALA A 114 -18.56 -15.97 -5.29
C ALA A 114 -17.32 -15.49 -4.51
N ILE A 115 -17.46 -15.48 -3.18
CA ILE A 115 -16.31 -15.40 -2.27
C ILE A 115 -15.87 -16.83 -1.94
N TRP A 116 -14.59 -17.08 -2.15
CA TRP A 116 -13.89 -18.31 -1.78
C TRP A 116 -13.00 -18.00 -0.58
N VAL A 117 -13.20 -18.70 0.52
CA VAL A 117 -12.38 -18.53 1.74
C VAL A 117 -11.32 -19.63 1.76
N CYS A 118 -10.04 -19.26 1.80
CA CYS A 118 -8.92 -20.20 1.93
C CYS A 118 -8.23 -20.00 3.27
N ARG A 119 -7.90 -21.07 3.98
CA ARG A 119 -7.24 -21.00 5.29
C ARG A 119 -5.76 -21.33 5.21
N TYR A 120 -4.95 -20.60 5.98
CA TYR A 120 -3.59 -21.01 6.28
C TYR A 120 -3.58 -21.96 7.51
N VAL A 121 -3.10 -23.18 7.34
CA VAL A 121 -2.82 -24.10 8.46
C VAL A 121 -1.31 -24.27 8.56
N PRO A 122 -0.63 -23.65 9.55
CA PRO A 122 0.77 -23.91 9.76
C PRO A 122 0.92 -25.33 10.34
N GLU A 123 1.15 -26.33 9.48
CA GLU A 123 1.67 -27.60 9.97
C GLU A 123 3.14 -27.41 10.37
N THR A 124 3.44 -27.67 11.64
CA THR A 124 4.83 -27.82 12.09
C THR A 124 5.48 -28.98 11.36
N GLY A 125 6.22 -28.70 10.29
CA GLY A 125 7.08 -29.68 9.63
C GLY A 125 7.06 -29.72 8.11
N LEU A 126 6.24 -28.91 7.42
CA LEU A 126 6.20 -28.90 5.96
C LEU A 126 6.14 -27.46 5.44
N MET A 127 7.26 -26.98 4.89
CA MET A 127 7.37 -26.11 3.69
C MET A 127 8.80 -25.51 3.60
N GLU A 128 9.77 -26.34 3.22
CA GLU A 128 10.99 -25.88 2.54
C GLU A 128 10.79 -26.17 1.05
N ASN A 129 10.18 -25.25 0.29
CA ASN A 129 10.41 -25.03 -1.15
C ASN A 129 9.46 -23.94 -1.69
N PHE A 130 9.98 -23.15 -2.63
CA PHE A 130 9.40 -21.92 -3.20
C PHE A 130 8.10 -22.12 -4.01
N TYR A 131 7.40 -20.97 -4.17
CA TYR A 131 6.21 -20.67 -4.99
C TYR A 131 4.86 -21.14 -4.43
N VAL A 132 4.08 -20.15 -3.96
CA VAL A 132 2.69 -20.23 -3.49
C VAL A 132 2.50 -21.32 -2.44
N GLY A 133 2.50 -20.94 -1.16
CA GLY A 133 2.17 -21.88 -0.09
C GLY A 133 0.88 -22.61 -0.45
N LEU A 134 0.98 -23.91 -0.76
CA LEU A 134 -0.15 -24.76 -1.07
C LEU A 134 -1.12 -24.66 0.11
N GLN A 135 -2.24 -23.97 -0.14
CA GLN A 135 -3.34 -23.77 0.76
C GLN A 135 -3.87 -25.16 1.16
N VAL A 136 -3.81 -25.47 2.45
CA VAL A 136 -4.08 -26.83 2.96
C VAL A 136 -5.59 -27.12 3.04
N THR A 137 -6.41 -26.06 2.97
CA THR A 137 -7.88 -26.14 3.05
C THR A 137 -8.52 -25.09 2.14
N ASN A 138 -9.40 -25.56 1.24
CA ASN A 138 -10.07 -24.71 0.24
C ASN A 138 -11.60 -24.79 0.41
N TRP A 139 -12.30 -23.65 0.56
CA TRP A 139 -13.77 -23.58 0.65
C TRP A 139 -14.40 -22.75 -0.47
N ALA A 140 -15.22 -23.35 -1.31
CA ALA A 140 -15.63 -22.73 -2.56
C ALA A 140 -16.95 -21.93 -2.52
N ASN A 141 -17.61 -21.75 -1.37
CA ASN A 141 -18.80 -20.91 -1.33
C ASN A 141 -19.21 -20.47 0.07
N THR A 142 -19.23 -19.15 0.30
CA THR A 142 -19.83 -18.56 1.49
C THR A 142 -20.84 -17.45 1.15
N GLY A 143 -21.40 -17.41 -0.06
CA GLY A 143 -22.37 -16.37 -0.43
C GLY A 143 -23.15 -16.73 -1.70
N GLY A 144 -24.42 -16.29 -1.79
CA GLY A 144 -25.22 -16.48 -3.00
C GLY A 144 -24.55 -15.92 -4.26
N ASP A 145 -25.00 -16.37 -5.44
CA ASP A 145 -24.46 -15.89 -6.72
C ASP A 145 -24.56 -14.35 -6.83
N MET A 146 -23.40 -13.71 -6.86
CA MET A 146 -23.29 -12.25 -6.91
C MET A 146 -23.39 -11.72 -8.33
N ALA A 147 -23.23 -12.56 -9.35
CA ALA A 147 -23.16 -12.12 -10.74
C ALA A 147 -24.44 -11.39 -11.18
N GLY A 148 -25.60 -11.84 -10.70
CA GLY A 148 -26.89 -11.20 -10.99
C GLY A 148 -27.13 -9.87 -10.27
N GLN A 149 -26.28 -9.49 -9.31
CA GLN A 149 -26.35 -8.23 -8.56
C GLN A 149 -25.38 -7.18 -9.11
N VAL A 150 -24.48 -7.57 -10.02
CA VAL A 150 -23.53 -6.65 -10.67
C VAL A 150 -24.24 -5.92 -11.82
N THR A 151 -24.29 -4.60 -11.74
CA THR A 151 -24.88 -3.71 -12.75
C THR A 151 -23.83 -2.80 -13.37
N ASP A 152 -24.19 -2.10 -14.45
CA ASP A 152 -23.40 -1.01 -15.03
C ASP A 152 -23.39 0.27 -14.19
N GLU A 153 -24.26 0.33 -13.17
CA GLU A 153 -24.22 1.32 -12.09
C GLU A 153 -23.56 0.76 -10.83
N TRP A 154 -23.08 1.66 -9.96
CA TRP A 154 -22.51 1.30 -8.66
C TRP A 154 -23.59 0.74 -7.74
N THR A 155 -23.37 -0.48 -7.25
CA THR A 155 -24.27 -1.18 -6.33
C THR A 155 -23.48 -1.70 -5.14
N THR A 156 -24.03 -1.60 -3.93
CA THR A 156 -23.47 -2.25 -2.75
C THR A 156 -24.10 -3.62 -2.57
N ILE A 157 -23.27 -4.65 -2.53
CA ILE A 157 -23.65 -6.05 -2.34
C ILE A 157 -23.29 -6.43 -0.90
N THR A 158 -24.28 -6.93 -0.16
CA THR A 158 -24.09 -7.47 1.19
C THR A 158 -24.11 -9.00 1.15
N LEU A 159 -23.13 -9.63 1.79
CA LEU A 159 -22.91 -11.07 1.77
C LEU A 159 -22.75 -11.59 3.20
N LYS A 160 -23.37 -12.73 3.47
CA LYS A 160 -23.22 -13.44 4.74
C LYS A 160 -22.68 -14.82 4.46
N ILE A 161 -21.66 -15.19 5.23
CA ILE A 161 -21.14 -16.54 5.25
C ILE A 161 -22.20 -17.43 5.89
N SER A 162 -22.75 -18.36 5.10
CA SER A 162 -23.75 -19.31 5.61
C SER A 162 -23.09 -20.28 6.58
N ASP A 163 -23.74 -20.55 7.71
CA ASP A 163 -23.37 -21.59 8.67
C ASP A 163 -24.00 -22.96 8.32
N ASP A 164 -24.88 -23.02 7.31
CA ASP A 164 -25.49 -24.27 6.82
C ASP A 164 -24.56 -24.97 5.82
N PRO A 165 -24.05 -26.17 6.12
CA PRO A 165 -23.20 -26.94 5.22
C PRO A 165 -23.81 -27.21 3.84
N ALA A 166 -25.15 -27.18 3.71
CA ALA A 166 -25.85 -27.41 2.46
C ALA A 166 -25.67 -26.27 1.44
N ASP A 167 -25.32 -25.06 1.90
CA ASP A 167 -25.10 -23.89 1.05
C ASP A 167 -23.70 -23.86 0.43
N TRP A 168 -22.83 -24.80 0.81
CA TRP A 168 -21.40 -24.78 0.50
C TRP A 168 -21.13 -25.63 -0.74
N THR A 169 -20.54 -25.03 -1.77
CA THR A 169 -20.23 -25.72 -3.04
C THR A 169 -19.13 -26.76 -2.87
N TYR A 170 -18.17 -26.54 -1.96
CA TYR A 170 -17.08 -27.49 -1.67
C TYR A 170 -16.35 -27.14 -0.36
N ALA A 171 -16.00 -28.15 0.45
CA ALA A 171 -15.14 -28.00 1.63
C ALA A 171 -14.32 -29.26 1.91
N GLY A 172 -13.00 -29.11 2.09
CA GLY A 172 -12.14 -30.23 2.51
C GLY A 172 -10.68 -29.85 2.83
N ASN A 173 -10.01 -30.72 3.59
CA ASN A 173 -8.56 -30.66 3.86
C ASN A 173 -7.78 -31.57 2.90
N TYR A 174 -6.60 -31.14 2.45
CA TYR A 174 -5.68 -31.97 1.67
C TYR A 174 -5.09 -33.10 2.54
N GLN A 175 -5.36 -34.37 2.22
CA GLN A 175 -4.59 -35.50 2.77
C GLN A 175 -3.66 -36.11 1.71
N THR A 176 -2.38 -36.28 2.07
CA THR A 176 -1.40 -36.99 1.24
C THR A 176 -1.68 -38.50 1.24
N ALA A 177 -2.60 -38.96 0.41
CA ALA A 177 -2.68 -40.36 0.00
C ALA A 177 -2.62 -40.43 -1.54
N GLU A 178 -1.84 -41.37 -2.08
CA GLU A 178 -1.82 -41.62 -3.53
C GLU A 178 -3.21 -42.08 -4.01
N GLY A 179 -3.79 -41.32 -4.95
CA GLY A 179 -5.15 -41.51 -5.49
C GLY A 179 -5.62 -40.28 -6.28
N ASP A 180 -6.79 -40.35 -6.93
CA ASP A 180 -7.37 -39.21 -7.68
C ASP A 180 -7.64 -38.01 -6.76
N ILE A 181 -7.54 -36.78 -7.25
CA ILE A 181 -7.56 -35.55 -6.42
C ILE A 181 -8.91 -35.41 -5.68
N ALA A 182 -9.99 -35.94 -6.26
CA ALA A 182 -11.34 -35.92 -5.68
C ALA A 182 -11.48 -36.78 -4.40
N ASP A 183 -10.70 -37.85 -4.24
CA ASP A 183 -10.82 -38.80 -3.12
C ASP A 183 -10.00 -38.39 -1.87
N ARG A 184 -9.26 -37.28 -1.94
CA ARG A 184 -8.30 -36.85 -0.91
C ARG A 184 -8.86 -35.88 0.13
N TYR A 185 -10.16 -35.59 0.09
CA TYR A 185 -10.81 -34.56 0.91
C TYR A 185 -11.91 -35.17 1.80
N VAL A 186 -11.88 -34.86 3.10
CA VAL A 186 -12.76 -35.45 4.14
C VAL A 186 -13.67 -34.36 4.75
N PRO A 187 -14.95 -34.65 5.05
CA PRO A 187 -15.85 -33.72 5.77
C PRO A 187 -15.26 -33.24 7.11
N PHE A 188 -15.50 -31.97 7.48
CA PHE A 188 -14.93 -31.34 8.67
C PHE A 188 -15.96 -30.42 9.39
N ASP A 189 -15.70 -30.04 10.65
CA ASP A 189 -16.56 -29.15 11.45
C ASP A 189 -16.45 -27.69 10.99
N LEU A 190 -17.50 -27.18 10.36
CA LEU A 190 -17.58 -25.85 9.76
C LEU A 190 -17.66 -24.73 10.80
N GLN A 191 -18.26 -24.98 11.97
CA GLN A 191 -18.42 -23.98 13.02
C GLN A 191 -17.08 -23.67 13.69
N GLN A 192 -16.29 -24.71 13.98
CA GLN A 192 -14.92 -24.55 14.46
C GLN A 192 -14.02 -23.86 13.41
N THR A 193 -14.34 -24.02 12.14
CA THR A 193 -13.52 -23.59 11.02
C THR A 193 -13.70 -22.13 10.64
N LEU A 194 -14.93 -21.60 10.76
CA LEU A 194 -15.20 -20.18 10.58
C LEU A 194 -14.84 -19.35 11.82
N SER A 195 -14.70 -20.00 12.96
CA SER A 195 -14.19 -19.35 14.16
C SER A 195 -12.66 -19.28 14.09
N HIS A 196 -12.07 -18.09 14.27
CA HIS A 196 -10.62 -17.89 14.39
C HIS A 196 -9.83 -18.22 13.11
N VAL A 197 -10.09 -17.47 12.03
CA VAL A 197 -9.45 -17.74 10.72
C VAL A 197 -8.36 -16.73 10.36
N ASP A 198 -7.13 -17.24 10.20
CA ASP A 198 -6.13 -16.68 9.28
C ASP A 198 -6.47 -17.16 7.87
N ALA A 199 -7.22 -16.33 7.15
CA ALA A 199 -7.74 -16.67 5.84
C ALA A 199 -7.26 -15.71 4.75
N THR A 200 -7.40 -16.15 3.52
CA THR A 200 -7.45 -15.28 2.36
C THR A 200 -8.82 -15.43 1.72
N LEU A 201 -9.49 -14.32 1.48
CA LEU A 201 -10.76 -14.24 0.75
C LEU A 201 -10.46 -13.99 -0.72
N HIS A 202 -10.89 -14.88 -1.58
CA HIS A 202 -10.68 -14.81 -3.01
C HIS A 202 -12.02 -14.49 -3.66
N LEU A 203 -12.06 -13.46 -4.49
CA LEU A 203 -13.20 -13.23 -5.37
C LEU A 203 -13.02 -14.11 -6.61
N VAL A 204 -13.95 -15.02 -6.85
CA VAL A 204 -13.80 -16.04 -7.89
C VAL A 204 -15.04 -16.15 -8.76
N MET A 205 -14.81 -16.52 -10.02
CA MET A 205 -15.84 -16.93 -10.96
C MET A 205 -15.83 -18.45 -11.09
N LEU A 206 -16.98 -19.09 -10.86
CA LEU A 206 -17.17 -20.53 -10.93
C LEU A 206 -18.11 -20.88 -12.10
N ASN A 207 -17.66 -21.66 -13.08
CA ASN A 207 -18.51 -22.10 -14.18
C ASN A 207 -18.38 -23.62 -14.42
N PRO A 208 -19.48 -24.39 -14.42
CA PRO A 208 -19.44 -25.80 -14.82
C PRO A 208 -19.07 -25.99 -16.30
N ASP A 209 -19.23 -24.97 -17.14
CA ASP A 209 -18.81 -24.98 -18.55
C ASP A 209 -17.46 -24.23 -18.71
N PRO A 210 -16.34 -24.95 -18.90
CA PRO A 210 -15.02 -24.34 -19.03
C PRO A 210 -14.85 -23.51 -20.30
N ASP A 211 -15.69 -23.74 -21.32
CA ASP A 211 -15.62 -23.01 -22.60
C ASP A 211 -16.36 -21.66 -22.54
N SER A 212 -17.10 -21.41 -21.45
CA SER A 212 -17.91 -20.20 -21.22
C SER A 212 -17.25 -19.26 -20.20
N ALA A 213 -16.05 -18.78 -20.53
CA ALA A 213 -15.26 -17.92 -19.63
C ALA A 213 -15.89 -16.53 -19.40
N PRO A 214 -15.77 -15.94 -18.20
CA PRO A 214 -16.26 -14.58 -17.94
C PRO A 214 -15.47 -13.53 -18.72
N SER A 215 -16.09 -12.39 -19.03
CA SER A 215 -15.49 -11.28 -19.76
C SER A 215 -15.90 -9.91 -19.20
N GLY A 216 -15.21 -8.86 -19.65
CA GLY A 216 -15.44 -7.48 -19.21
C GLY A 216 -14.63 -7.07 -17.98
N PHE A 217 -15.12 -6.07 -17.25
CA PHE A 217 -14.45 -5.48 -16.10
C PHE A 217 -15.35 -5.40 -14.87
N LEU A 218 -14.78 -5.67 -13.71
CA LEU A 218 -15.40 -5.44 -12.41
C LEU A 218 -14.65 -4.33 -11.68
N ASP A 219 -15.35 -3.26 -11.33
CA ASP A 219 -14.83 -2.13 -10.58
C ASP A 219 -15.24 -2.28 -9.11
N LEU A 220 -14.29 -2.12 -8.17
CA LEU A 220 -14.53 -2.20 -6.72
C LEU A 220 -14.09 -0.90 -6.03
N SER A 221 -14.91 -0.34 -5.15
CA SER A 221 -14.61 0.94 -4.47
C SER A 221 -14.65 0.89 -2.95
N ASN A 222 -15.29 -0.09 -2.32
CA ASN A 222 -15.26 -0.29 -0.86
C ASN A 222 -15.43 -1.77 -0.53
N ILE A 223 -14.75 -2.22 0.52
CA ILE A 223 -15.03 -3.49 1.19
C ILE A 223 -15.15 -3.21 2.69
N THR A 224 -16.20 -3.74 3.32
CA THR A 224 -16.42 -3.65 4.76
C THR A 224 -16.79 -5.03 5.30
N ILE A 225 -16.20 -5.40 6.44
CA ILE A 225 -16.53 -6.61 7.18
C ILE A 225 -17.08 -6.19 8.54
N ARG A 226 -18.24 -6.72 8.92
CA ARG A 226 -18.88 -6.47 10.20
C ARG A 226 -18.99 -7.78 10.97
N THR A 227 -18.47 -7.86 12.19
CA THR A 227 -18.59 -9.05 13.05
C THR A 227 -19.32 -8.71 14.34
N GLN A 228 -19.95 -9.69 14.97
CA GLN A 228 -20.56 -9.53 16.31
C GLN A 228 -19.53 -9.79 17.43
N THR A 229 -18.45 -10.50 17.10
CA THR A 229 -17.33 -10.83 17.97
C THR A 229 -16.05 -10.12 17.50
N PRO A 230 -15.24 -9.57 18.42
CA PRO A 230 -13.99 -8.92 18.03
C PRO A 230 -12.98 -9.95 17.51
N ALA A 231 -12.08 -9.55 16.61
CA ALA A 231 -11.02 -10.45 16.15
C ALA A 231 -10.02 -10.77 17.27
N ILE A 232 -9.36 -11.92 17.14
CA ILE A 232 -8.44 -12.45 18.17
C ILE A 232 -6.99 -12.27 17.70
N PRO A 233 -6.13 -11.56 18.46
CA PRO A 233 -4.80 -11.19 17.97
C PRO A 233 -3.84 -12.35 17.73
N ASP A 234 -3.03 -12.25 16.67
CA ASP A 234 -1.95 -13.21 16.39
C ASP A 234 -0.69 -12.95 17.23
N GLY A 235 -0.04 -14.03 17.67
CA GLY A 235 1.32 -13.99 18.22
C GLY A 235 1.46 -13.69 19.72
N LEU A 236 0.37 -13.58 20.48
CA LEU A 236 0.45 -13.38 21.93
C LEU A 236 0.53 -14.73 22.67
N SER A 237 1.77 -15.21 22.87
CA SER A 237 2.03 -16.37 23.73
C SER A 237 1.82 -16.02 25.22
N GLY A 238 0.60 -16.25 25.72
CA GLY A 238 0.30 -16.25 27.15
C GLY A 238 -1.05 -15.64 27.51
N GLY A 239 -2.06 -16.49 27.71
CA GLY A 239 -3.41 -16.09 28.12
C GLY A 239 -4.16 -15.28 27.04
N ASN A 240 -5.49 -15.31 27.05
CA ASN A 240 -6.27 -14.44 26.17
C ASN A 240 -6.04 -12.99 26.63
N PRO A 241 -5.48 -12.11 25.78
CA PRO A 241 -5.31 -10.70 26.11
C PRO A 241 -6.66 -10.03 26.30
N GLU A 242 -6.68 -8.99 27.13
CA GLU A 242 -7.82 -8.11 27.25
C GLU A 242 -7.75 -7.02 26.16
N ILE A 243 -8.86 -6.75 25.49
CA ILE A 243 -8.89 -5.88 24.30
C ILE A 243 -9.71 -4.62 24.59
N HIS A 244 -9.15 -3.48 24.24
CA HIS A 244 -9.80 -2.17 24.32
C HIS A 244 -9.54 -1.35 23.05
N TYR A 245 -10.32 -0.29 22.85
CA TYR A 245 -10.26 0.57 21.66
C TYR A 245 -10.06 2.03 22.05
N GLY A 246 -9.43 2.78 21.16
CA GLY A 246 -9.19 4.22 21.24
C GLY A 246 -8.95 4.81 19.86
N LEU A 247 -8.76 6.12 19.82
CA LEU A 247 -8.34 6.85 18.63
C LEU A 247 -7.00 7.52 18.91
N GLU A 248 -6.21 7.74 17.87
CA GLU A 248 -5.01 8.56 17.99
C GLU A 248 -5.39 10.00 18.41
N ASP A 249 -4.41 10.74 18.93
CA ASP A 249 -4.60 12.07 19.52
C ASP A 249 -5.62 12.19 20.67
N GLN A 250 -6.18 11.06 21.10
CA GLN A 250 -7.17 10.99 22.16
C GLN A 250 -6.71 10.04 23.26
N VAL A 251 -7.25 10.27 24.46
CA VAL A 251 -7.02 9.38 25.59
C VAL A 251 -8.05 8.25 25.52
N ALA A 252 -7.58 7.02 25.30
CA ALA A 252 -8.41 5.83 25.42
C ALA A 252 -8.70 5.53 26.89
N THR A 253 -9.91 5.08 27.19
CA THR A 253 -10.34 4.75 28.57
C THR A 253 -11.09 3.44 28.61
N GLY A 254 -10.94 2.68 29.68
CA GLY A 254 -11.71 1.46 29.89
C GLY A 254 -11.66 0.98 31.33
N THR A 255 -12.19 -0.21 31.60
CA THR A 255 -12.13 -0.86 32.92
C THR A 255 -11.56 -2.25 32.76
N LEU A 256 -10.60 -2.61 33.62
CA LEU A 256 -9.89 -3.87 33.58
C LEU A 256 -10.67 -5.02 34.22
N ASN A 257 -10.50 -6.22 33.68
CA ASN A 257 -11.16 -7.40 34.21
C ASN A 257 -10.52 -7.93 35.50
N GLY A 258 -11.33 -8.55 36.34
CA GLY A 258 -10.85 -9.35 37.46
C GLY A 258 -10.16 -10.65 37.00
N ALA A 259 -9.49 -11.33 37.93
CA ALA A 259 -8.90 -12.64 37.69
C ALA A 259 -9.60 -13.73 38.51
N SER A 260 -9.64 -14.95 37.97
CA SER A 260 -10.22 -16.10 38.68
C SER A 260 -9.50 -16.35 40.01
N GLY A 261 -10.27 -16.54 41.08
CA GLY A 261 -9.75 -16.75 42.43
C GLY A 261 -9.36 -15.47 43.19
N ILE A 262 -9.65 -14.30 42.64
CA ILE A 262 -9.51 -13.00 43.33
C ILE A 262 -10.87 -12.56 43.89
N ASP A 263 -10.91 -12.14 45.16
CA ASP A 263 -12.07 -11.45 45.72
C ASP A 263 -12.18 -10.01 45.20
N MET A 264 -13.12 -9.79 44.29
CA MET A 264 -13.34 -8.49 43.64
C MET A 264 -13.82 -7.38 44.59
N GLN A 265 -14.32 -7.70 45.79
CA GLN A 265 -14.67 -6.66 46.77
C GLN A 265 -13.45 -6.02 47.43
N HIS A 266 -12.29 -6.67 47.34
CA HIS A 266 -11.02 -6.23 47.92
C HIS A 266 -9.91 -6.14 46.87
N ALA A 267 -10.27 -6.18 45.58
CA ALA A 267 -9.31 -6.19 44.49
C ALA A 267 -8.57 -4.85 44.38
N VAL A 268 -7.25 -4.95 44.18
CA VAL A 268 -6.36 -3.85 43.88
C VAL A 268 -5.67 -4.12 42.55
N PHE A 269 -5.90 -3.25 41.58
CA PHE A 269 -5.28 -3.31 40.26
C PHE A 269 -3.94 -2.58 40.26
N THR A 270 -2.93 -3.15 39.63
CA THR A 270 -1.58 -2.58 39.59
C THR A 270 -1.00 -2.70 38.19
N LEU A 271 -0.58 -1.56 37.63
CA LEU A 271 0.16 -1.52 36.37
C LEU A 271 1.55 -2.15 36.55
N VAL A 272 1.92 -3.04 35.62
CA VAL A 272 3.27 -3.59 35.57
C VAL A 272 4.20 -2.52 35.00
N GLY A 273 5.11 -2.00 35.83
CA GLY A 273 6.01 -0.92 35.44
C GLY A 273 6.84 -1.24 34.19
N GLY A 274 6.90 -0.30 33.24
CA GLY A 274 7.63 -0.45 31.98
C GLY A 274 7.01 -1.42 30.97
N SER A 275 5.79 -1.90 31.22
CA SER A 275 5.09 -2.81 30.29
C SER A 275 4.35 -2.12 29.16
N ALA A 276 4.13 -0.80 29.26
CA ALA A 276 3.42 -0.04 28.25
C ALA A 276 4.29 0.10 26.97
N VAL A 277 3.69 -0.19 25.81
CA VAL A 277 4.28 -0.12 24.48
C VAL A 277 3.35 0.72 23.61
N ASN A 278 3.94 1.60 22.78
CA ASN A 278 3.22 2.52 21.89
C ASN A 278 2.13 3.35 22.61
N GLY A 279 2.44 3.77 23.83
CA GLY A 279 1.62 4.68 24.61
C GLY A 279 1.97 4.69 26.09
N VAL A 280 1.22 5.48 26.84
CA VAL A 280 1.35 5.63 28.30
C VAL A 280 0.06 5.18 28.96
N ALA A 281 0.15 4.21 29.88
CA ALA A 281 -0.99 3.67 30.61
C ALA A 281 -1.01 4.16 32.07
N THR A 282 -2.20 4.44 32.60
CA THR A 282 -2.44 4.59 34.04
C THR A 282 -3.63 3.74 34.48
N ILE A 283 -3.64 3.27 35.73
CA ILE A 283 -4.71 2.43 36.28
C ILE A 283 -5.12 3.01 37.64
N ASP A 284 -6.41 3.21 37.82
CA ASP A 284 -7.04 3.42 39.11
C ASP A 284 -7.04 2.09 39.90
N PRO A 285 -6.36 2.03 41.05
CA PRO A 285 -6.13 0.77 41.74
C PRO A 285 -7.39 0.17 42.37
N GLU A 286 -8.43 0.96 42.65
CA GLU A 286 -9.64 0.48 43.34
C GLU A 286 -10.72 0.03 42.35
N THR A 287 -10.84 0.75 41.24
CA THR A 287 -11.89 0.51 40.24
C THR A 287 -11.41 -0.32 39.06
N GLY A 288 -10.10 -0.37 38.81
CA GLY A 288 -9.54 -0.95 37.59
C GLY A 288 -9.80 -0.08 36.36
N ALA A 289 -10.32 1.14 36.51
CA ALA A 289 -10.43 2.09 35.41
C ALA A 289 -9.02 2.45 34.92
N PHE A 290 -8.80 2.45 33.61
CA PHE A 290 -7.50 2.81 33.04
C PHE A 290 -7.62 3.94 32.02
N THR A 291 -6.52 4.64 31.83
CA THR A 291 -6.29 5.51 30.67
C THR A 291 -5.11 4.98 29.87
N PHE A 292 -5.17 5.14 28.55
CA PHE A 292 -4.07 4.88 27.64
C PHE A 292 -3.95 6.03 26.64
N THR A 293 -2.78 6.64 26.57
CA THR A 293 -2.49 7.75 25.65
C THR A 293 -1.46 7.29 24.63
N PRO A 294 -1.83 7.08 23.36
CA PRO A 294 -0.88 6.80 22.30
C PRO A 294 0.02 8.02 22.02
N PRO A 295 1.18 7.85 21.36
CA PRO A 295 1.88 8.96 20.73
C PRO A 295 0.95 9.69 19.75
N ALA A 296 1.21 10.99 19.51
CA ALA A 296 0.53 11.72 18.45
C ALA A 296 0.79 11.05 17.10
N ASP A 297 -0.21 11.10 16.22
CA ASP A 297 -0.15 10.56 14.85
C ASP A 297 0.19 9.05 14.79
N TRP A 298 -0.02 8.35 15.91
CA TRP A 298 0.20 6.92 16.01
C TRP A 298 -1.13 6.19 16.08
N TYR A 299 -1.41 5.45 15.02
CA TYR A 299 -2.47 4.45 14.98
C TYR A 299 -1.90 3.05 14.74
N GLY A 300 -2.62 2.05 15.24
CA GLY A 300 -2.19 0.67 15.14
C GLY A 300 -2.97 -0.30 16.03
N PRO A 301 -2.72 -1.60 15.85
CA PRO A 301 -1.64 -2.19 15.06
C PRO A 301 -1.85 -2.12 13.54
N THR A 302 -0.75 -1.92 12.84
CA THR A 302 -0.55 -2.20 11.41
C THR A 302 0.68 -3.11 11.25
N ASP A 303 0.91 -3.64 10.04
CA ASP A 303 2.09 -4.46 9.74
C ASP A 303 3.42 -3.76 10.07
N SER A 304 3.47 -2.42 10.05
CA SER A 304 4.66 -1.61 10.31
C SER A 304 4.76 -1.06 11.74
N ASN A 305 3.61 -0.80 12.39
CA ASN A 305 3.58 -0.01 13.64
C ASN A 305 3.50 -0.87 14.92
N GLY A 306 3.11 -2.15 14.79
CA GLY A 306 2.98 -3.07 15.92
C GLY A 306 1.87 -2.70 16.90
N TYR A 307 1.72 -3.46 17.99
CA TYR A 307 0.61 -3.31 18.93
C TYR A 307 0.87 -2.25 20.02
N ALA A 308 -0.16 -1.47 20.37
CA ALA A 308 -0.22 -0.73 21.62
C ALA A 308 -0.66 -1.68 22.74
N THR A 309 0.17 -1.82 23.77
CA THR A 309 -0.07 -2.78 24.85
C THR A 309 0.36 -2.27 26.20
N PHE A 310 -0.21 -2.81 27.27
CA PHE A 310 0.34 -2.71 28.63
C PHE A 310 -0.02 -3.96 29.42
N ARG A 311 0.56 -4.15 30.60
CA ARG A 311 0.23 -5.30 31.48
C ARG A 311 -0.18 -4.85 32.86
N TYR A 312 -1.09 -5.58 33.48
CA TYR A 312 -1.50 -5.35 34.86
C TYR A 312 -1.55 -6.65 35.68
N THR A 313 -1.60 -6.50 36.99
CA THR A 313 -1.91 -7.57 37.94
C THR A 313 -3.06 -7.12 38.83
N VAL A 314 -3.84 -8.06 39.34
CA VAL A 314 -4.92 -7.80 40.30
C VAL A 314 -4.75 -8.70 41.53
N SER A 315 -4.93 -8.13 42.73
CA SER A 315 -4.74 -8.82 44.00
C SER A 315 -5.81 -8.44 45.02
N ASP A 316 -6.28 -9.41 45.82
CA ASP A 316 -7.19 -9.17 46.97
C ASP A 316 -6.44 -9.10 48.32
N GLY A 317 -5.10 -9.01 48.28
CA GLY A 317 -4.24 -9.06 49.46
C GLY A 317 -3.94 -10.47 49.98
N VAL A 318 -4.58 -11.51 49.45
CA VAL A 318 -4.30 -12.93 49.75
C VAL A 318 -3.69 -13.62 48.53
N SER A 319 -4.30 -13.43 47.36
CA SER A 319 -3.90 -13.97 46.07
C SER A 319 -3.55 -12.83 45.11
N THR A 320 -2.66 -13.08 44.16
CA THR A 320 -2.30 -12.14 43.10
C THR A 320 -2.31 -12.87 41.76
N SER A 321 -2.92 -12.27 40.75
CA SER A 321 -2.96 -12.83 39.39
C SER A 321 -1.56 -12.88 38.77
N ALA A 322 -1.38 -13.76 37.78
CA ALA A 322 -0.31 -13.57 36.81
C ALA A 322 -0.53 -12.24 36.04
N PRO A 323 0.52 -11.64 35.45
CA PRO A 323 0.36 -10.47 34.59
C PRO A 323 -0.59 -10.76 33.42
N ILE A 324 -1.60 -9.91 33.27
CA ILE A 324 -2.56 -9.94 32.16
C ILE A 324 -2.14 -8.88 31.16
N THR A 325 -2.10 -9.24 29.88
CA THR A 325 -1.78 -8.31 28.79
C THR A 325 -3.05 -7.63 28.31
N VAL A 326 -3.01 -6.31 28.21
CA VAL A 326 -4.02 -5.47 27.57
C VAL A 326 -3.47 -5.03 26.23
N VAL A 327 -4.29 -5.16 25.19
CA VAL A 327 -4.05 -4.61 23.85
C VAL A 327 -5.03 -3.46 23.64
N VAL A 328 -4.52 -2.31 23.21
CA VAL A 328 -5.33 -1.14 22.86
C VAL A 328 -5.24 -0.93 21.36
N TYR A 329 -6.38 -1.04 20.67
CA TYR A 329 -6.50 -0.73 19.25
C TYR A 329 -6.71 0.76 19.10
N VAL A 330 -5.76 1.43 18.46
CA VAL A 330 -5.79 2.87 18.23
C VAL A 330 -6.15 3.09 16.77
N GLY A 331 -7.36 3.57 16.51
CA GLY A 331 -7.82 3.94 15.17
C GLY A 331 -7.25 5.29 14.76
N GLY A 332 -7.05 5.48 13.45
CA GLY A 332 -6.57 6.75 12.90
C GLY A 332 -7.64 7.85 12.94
N ILE A 333 -7.19 9.10 12.96
CA ILE A 333 -7.97 10.32 12.79
C ILE A 333 -7.34 11.07 11.63
N ASN A 334 -8.15 11.42 10.62
CA ASN A 334 -7.68 12.21 9.49
C ASN A 334 -7.06 13.53 9.95
N ASP A 335 -5.81 13.74 9.58
CA ASP A 335 -5.07 14.98 9.74
C ASP A 335 -5.22 15.87 8.51
N ALA A 336 -5.35 17.19 8.73
CA ALA A 336 -5.41 18.11 7.60
C ALA A 336 -4.06 18.20 6.89
N PRO A 337 -4.03 18.40 5.56
CA PRO A 337 -2.78 18.50 4.81
C PRO A 337 -1.91 19.66 5.32
N LEU A 338 -0.61 19.39 5.46
CA LEU A 338 0.37 20.38 5.86
C LEU A 338 1.08 20.97 4.64
N LEU A 339 0.74 22.22 4.30
CA LEU A 339 1.41 22.95 3.22
C LEU A 339 2.90 23.21 3.51
N SER A 340 3.72 23.16 2.45
CA SER A 340 5.13 23.56 2.57
C SER A 340 5.26 25.05 2.92
N ASP A 341 6.28 25.38 3.71
CA ASP A 341 6.66 26.75 4.06
C ASP A 341 7.39 27.51 2.94
N ARG A 342 7.57 26.86 1.77
CA ARG A 342 8.27 27.42 0.62
C ARG A 342 7.64 28.71 0.11
N VAL A 343 8.50 29.68 -0.21
CA VAL A 343 8.10 30.93 -0.85
C VAL A 343 7.73 30.66 -2.32
N GLU A 344 6.53 31.09 -2.73
CA GLU A 344 6.00 30.88 -4.09
C GLU A 344 5.82 32.20 -4.87
N ASN A 345 6.37 33.29 -4.34
CA ASN A 345 6.20 34.63 -4.90
C ASN A 345 6.91 34.80 -6.24
N ALA A 346 6.30 35.48 -7.22
CA ALA A 346 6.88 35.64 -8.56
C ALA A 346 6.86 37.08 -9.05
N ASP A 347 7.75 37.40 -9.97
CA ASP A 347 7.71 38.64 -10.74
C ASP A 347 7.29 38.36 -12.19
N LEU A 348 6.37 39.17 -12.70
CA LEU A 348 5.72 38.99 -13.99
C LEU A 348 5.92 40.19 -14.90
N ALA A 349 6.03 39.93 -16.20
CA ALA A 349 5.96 40.97 -17.22
C ALA A 349 4.50 41.44 -17.43
N ALA A 350 4.32 42.72 -17.77
CA ALA A 350 3.00 43.27 -18.08
C ALA A 350 2.25 42.47 -19.15
N GLY A 351 1.01 42.07 -18.84
CA GLY A 351 0.06 41.50 -19.80
C GLY A 351 0.43 40.13 -20.38
N GLN A 352 1.42 39.43 -19.84
CA GLN A 352 1.78 38.07 -20.25
C GLN A 352 1.23 37.04 -19.26
N PRO A 353 0.63 35.93 -19.72
CA PRO A 353 0.30 34.80 -18.86
C PRO A 353 1.56 34.24 -18.19
N TYR A 354 1.43 33.89 -16.92
CA TYR A 354 2.48 33.32 -16.10
C TYR A 354 2.06 31.94 -15.60
N GLY A 355 2.82 30.90 -15.93
CA GLY A 355 2.56 29.54 -15.48
C GLY A 355 3.56 29.08 -14.43
N PHE A 356 3.09 28.42 -13.38
CA PHE A 356 3.95 27.76 -12.39
C PHE A 356 3.21 26.62 -11.68
N THR A 357 3.92 25.83 -10.88
CA THR A 357 3.37 24.69 -10.14
C THR A 357 3.49 24.93 -8.64
N LEU A 358 2.37 24.84 -7.93
CA LEU A 358 2.31 24.98 -6.47
C LEU A 358 2.88 23.74 -5.78
N PHE A 359 3.37 23.90 -4.55
CA PHE A 359 3.83 22.78 -3.75
C PHE A 359 2.71 22.26 -2.85
N LYS A 360 2.52 20.94 -2.92
CA LYS A 360 1.38 20.25 -2.32
C LYS A 360 1.46 20.10 -0.81
N GLY A 361 2.68 20.10 -0.27
CA GLY A 361 2.91 19.79 1.13
C GLY A 361 2.96 18.29 1.38
N SER A 362 2.65 17.89 2.61
CA SER A 362 2.60 16.50 3.05
C SER A 362 1.33 16.27 3.83
N ASP A 363 0.97 15.00 3.94
CA ASP A 363 -0.16 14.52 4.71
C ASP A 363 0.32 13.39 5.62
N ILE A 364 -0.16 13.36 6.86
CA ILE A 364 0.30 12.39 7.87
C ILE A 364 -0.29 11.01 7.59
N ASP A 365 -1.56 10.97 7.18
CA ASP A 365 -2.26 9.76 6.76
C ASP A 365 -1.78 9.24 5.40
N GLY A 366 -1.11 10.12 4.64
CA GLY A 366 -0.60 9.85 3.31
C GLY A 366 -1.68 10.01 2.24
N ASP A 367 -2.78 10.70 2.56
CA ASP A 367 -3.90 10.84 1.67
C ASP A 367 -3.54 11.59 0.39
N ARG A 368 -4.32 11.31 -0.66
CA ARG A 368 -4.11 11.95 -1.95
C ARG A 368 -4.56 13.40 -1.88
N LEU A 369 -3.57 14.27 -1.90
CA LEU A 369 -3.80 15.70 -1.92
C LEU A 369 -4.30 16.22 -3.28
N THR A 370 -5.11 17.28 -3.28
CA THR A 370 -5.49 18.11 -4.44
C THR A 370 -5.47 19.60 -4.08
N PHE A 371 -5.37 20.49 -5.06
CA PHE A 371 -5.30 21.93 -4.84
C PHE A 371 -6.61 22.63 -5.18
N GLU A 372 -7.00 23.59 -4.36
CA GLU A 372 -8.16 24.44 -4.61
C GLU A 372 -7.83 25.92 -4.47
N VAL A 373 -8.38 26.75 -5.34
CA VAL A 373 -8.27 28.21 -5.23
C VAL A 373 -9.34 28.70 -4.27
N VAL A 374 -8.94 29.50 -3.29
CA VAL A 374 -9.90 30.15 -2.38
C VAL A 374 -10.76 31.12 -3.19
N GLU A 375 -12.07 30.91 -3.19
CA GLU A 375 -13.00 31.68 -4.01
C GLU A 375 -12.89 33.19 -3.74
N GLY A 376 -12.82 33.99 -4.80
CA GLY A 376 -12.70 35.44 -4.70
C GLY A 376 -11.35 35.96 -4.20
N SER A 377 -10.34 35.10 -4.00
CA SER A 377 -9.01 35.51 -3.52
C SER A 377 -8.10 36.12 -4.58
N VAL A 378 -8.43 35.97 -5.87
CA VAL A 378 -7.58 36.38 -7.00
C VAL A 378 -7.65 37.90 -7.20
N VAL A 379 -6.49 38.57 -7.18
CA VAL A 379 -6.32 40.02 -7.30
C VAL A 379 -5.37 40.33 -8.45
N GLY A 380 -5.71 41.31 -9.28
CA GLY A 380 -4.85 41.84 -10.36
C GLY A 380 -4.86 41.05 -11.66
N GLY A 381 -5.71 40.01 -11.77
CA GLY A 381 -5.78 39.16 -12.97
C GLY A 381 -6.82 38.05 -12.85
N THR A 382 -6.68 37.04 -13.70
CA THR A 382 -7.45 35.79 -13.69
C THR A 382 -6.51 34.60 -13.47
N LEU A 383 -7.00 33.54 -12.82
CA LEU A 383 -6.22 32.34 -12.51
C LEU A 383 -6.95 31.10 -13.03
N THR A 384 -6.20 30.19 -13.65
CA THR A 384 -6.63 28.79 -13.86
C THR A 384 -5.68 27.90 -13.08
N LEU A 385 -6.19 26.94 -12.30
CA LEU A 385 -5.40 25.99 -11.51
C LEU A 385 -5.84 24.57 -11.87
N ASP A 386 -4.87 23.69 -12.15
CA ASP A 386 -5.08 22.25 -12.22
C ASP A 386 -5.05 21.66 -10.81
N PRO A 387 -6.17 21.11 -10.30
CA PRO A 387 -6.27 20.64 -8.93
C PRO A 387 -5.38 19.42 -8.65
N ARG A 388 -4.94 18.67 -9.67
CA ARG A 388 -4.12 17.46 -9.47
C ARG A 388 -2.64 17.78 -9.45
N SER A 389 -2.19 18.53 -10.45
CA SER A 389 -0.77 18.86 -10.61
C SER A 389 -0.34 20.09 -9.82
N GLY A 390 -1.29 20.95 -9.40
CA GLY A 390 -0.98 22.25 -8.81
C GLY A 390 -0.48 23.27 -9.84
N ARG A 391 -0.50 22.91 -11.14
CA ARG A 391 -0.09 23.82 -12.21
C ARG A 391 -1.14 24.90 -12.37
N TYR A 392 -0.73 26.15 -12.22
CA TYR A 392 -1.58 27.30 -12.48
C TYR A 392 -1.08 28.15 -13.64
N VAL A 393 -2.00 28.91 -14.22
CA VAL A 393 -1.72 30.01 -15.14
C VAL A 393 -2.43 31.26 -14.63
N PHE A 394 -1.64 32.28 -14.28
CA PHE A 394 -2.12 33.60 -13.91
C PHE A 394 -1.98 34.57 -15.09
N THR A 395 -3.07 35.23 -15.48
CA THR A 395 -3.07 36.23 -16.54
C THR A 395 -3.40 37.59 -15.93
N PRO A 396 -2.44 38.54 -15.86
CA PRO A 396 -2.70 39.88 -15.37
C PRO A 396 -3.79 40.57 -16.19
N THR A 397 -4.65 41.36 -15.54
CA THR A 397 -5.60 42.22 -16.27
C THR A 397 -4.84 43.18 -17.17
N GLU A 398 -5.36 43.45 -18.37
CA GLU A 398 -4.72 44.37 -19.30
C GLU A 398 -4.44 45.74 -18.66
N GLY A 399 -3.17 46.18 -18.72
CA GLY A 399 -2.71 47.44 -18.13
C GLY A 399 -2.47 47.41 -16.62
N PHE A 400 -2.69 46.29 -15.92
CA PHE A 400 -2.40 46.15 -14.49
C PHE A 400 -0.89 46.17 -14.22
N THR A 401 -0.48 46.90 -13.18
CA THR A 401 0.88 46.92 -12.64
C THR A 401 0.82 47.01 -11.12
N GLY A 402 1.77 46.39 -10.44
CA GLY A 402 1.84 46.32 -8.98
C GLY A 402 1.57 44.92 -8.42
N ALA A 403 1.23 44.86 -7.13
CA ALA A 403 1.04 43.60 -6.40
C ALA A 403 -0.29 42.93 -6.78
N ALA A 404 -0.19 41.72 -7.32
CA ALA A 404 -1.24 40.76 -7.53
C ALA A 404 -1.11 39.61 -6.52
N SER A 405 -2.19 38.87 -6.30
CA SER A 405 -2.16 37.73 -5.37
C SER A 405 -3.30 36.76 -5.62
N PHE A 406 -3.16 35.55 -5.13
CA PHE A 406 -4.27 34.62 -4.92
C PHE A 406 -3.99 33.77 -3.68
N ARG A 407 -5.01 33.10 -3.16
CA ARG A 407 -4.86 32.14 -2.07
C ARG A 407 -5.34 30.77 -2.51
N TYR A 408 -4.71 29.73 -1.98
CA TYR A 408 -5.07 28.35 -2.25
C TYR A 408 -5.04 27.54 -0.96
N VAL A 409 -5.74 26.41 -0.99
CA VAL A 409 -5.65 25.33 0.00
C VAL A 409 -5.27 24.05 -0.73
N VAL A 410 -4.69 23.11 0.00
CA VAL A 410 -4.60 21.71 -0.39
C VAL A 410 -5.57 20.91 0.47
N THR A 411 -6.30 19.99 -0.14
CA THR A 411 -7.31 19.15 0.49
C THR A 411 -6.99 17.68 0.24
N ASP A 412 -7.16 16.84 1.25
CA ASP A 412 -7.12 15.37 1.20
C ASP A 412 -8.47 14.78 0.75
N GLY A 413 -9.53 15.61 0.64
CA GLY A 413 -10.90 15.20 0.37
C GLY A 413 -11.82 15.20 1.61
N HIS A 414 -11.25 15.37 2.80
CA HIS A 414 -11.95 15.45 4.09
C HIS A 414 -11.80 16.83 4.73
N VAL A 415 -10.57 17.35 4.81
CA VAL A 415 -10.22 18.59 5.49
C VAL A 415 -9.24 19.41 4.65
N ASP A 416 -9.46 20.72 4.62
CA ASP A 416 -8.55 21.64 3.96
C ASP A 416 -7.38 22.03 4.86
N SER A 417 -6.20 22.13 4.26
CA SER A 417 -5.05 22.80 4.86
C SER A 417 -5.36 24.27 5.21
N ALA A 418 -4.48 24.89 6.00
CA ALA A 418 -4.50 26.34 6.17
C ALA A 418 -4.27 27.07 4.82
N GLU A 419 -4.98 28.18 4.59
CA GLU A 419 -4.81 28.97 3.36
C GLU A 419 -3.37 29.49 3.20
N LYS A 420 -2.80 29.31 2.00
CA LYS A 420 -1.50 29.90 1.63
C LYS A 420 -1.66 30.97 0.56
N THR A 421 -0.95 32.08 0.75
CA THR A 421 -0.99 33.23 -0.17
C THR A 421 0.19 33.21 -1.12
N VAL A 422 -0.10 33.27 -2.42
CA VAL A 422 0.89 33.48 -3.47
C VAL A 422 0.87 34.96 -3.85
N THR A 423 2.02 35.64 -3.73
CA THR A 423 2.15 37.05 -4.11
C THR A 423 2.90 37.19 -5.44
N LEU A 424 2.32 37.96 -6.36
CA LEU A 424 2.85 38.19 -7.69
C LEU A 424 3.11 39.68 -7.87
N THR A 425 4.24 40.08 -8.44
CA THR A 425 4.52 41.48 -8.78
C THR A 425 4.47 41.66 -10.29
N VAL A 426 3.48 42.41 -10.79
CA VAL A 426 3.35 42.70 -12.23
C VAL A 426 4.10 43.99 -12.54
N HIS A 427 5.20 43.88 -13.28
CA HIS A 427 6.04 45.01 -13.67
C HIS A 427 5.49 45.74 -14.87
N ALA A 428 5.81 47.03 -14.99
CA ALA A 428 5.43 47.82 -16.14
C ALA A 428 6.10 47.30 -17.42
N ALA A 429 5.47 47.56 -18.58
CA ALA A 429 6.03 47.17 -19.86
C ALA A 429 7.44 47.79 -20.05
N GLY A 430 8.44 46.93 -20.26
CA GLY A 430 9.85 47.33 -20.39
C GLY A 430 10.64 47.41 -19.07
N ASP A 431 10.02 47.11 -17.93
CA ASP A 431 10.63 47.10 -16.59
C ASP A 431 10.61 45.70 -15.95
N SER A 432 10.51 44.65 -16.77
CA SER A 432 10.50 43.28 -16.27
C SER A 432 11.86 42.90 -15.66
N PRO A 433 11.89 42.16 -14.54
CA PRO A 433 13.15 41.69 -13.97
C PRO A 433 13.88 40.76 -14.95
N ALA A 434 15.20 40.76 -14.86
CA ALA A 434 16.02 39.85 -15.63
C ALA A 434 15.65 38.40 -15.28
N THR A 435 15.41 37.58 -16.30
CA THR A 435 15.20 36.15 -16.15
C THR A 435 16.44 35.54 -15.51
N LYS A 436 16.27 34.84 -14.39
CA LYS A 436 17.36 34.05 -13.81
C LYS A 436 17.67 32.84 -14.68
N THR A 437 18.92 32.43 -14.65
CA THR A 437 19.44 31.23 -15.31
C THR A 437 19.68 30.12 -14.27
N PHE A 438 19.92 28.89 -14.73
CA PHE A 438 20.31 27.82 -13.82
C PHE A 438 21.64 28.11 -13.11
N ASP A 439 22.58 28.83 -13.74
CA ASP A 439 23.82 29.27 -13.10
C ASP A 439 23.56 30.23 -11.93
N ASP A 440 22.56 31.10 -12.04
CA ASP A 440 22.13 31.96 -10.92
C ASP A 440 21.52 31.12 -9.79
N ALA A 441 20.79 30.04 -10.11
CA ALA A 441 20.27 29.10 -9.12
C ALA A 441 21.41 28.39 -8.38
N VAL A 442 22.44 27.93 -9.11
CA VAL A 442 23.63 27.29 -8.55
C VAL A 442 24.39 28.22 -7.62
N ALA A 443 24.39 29.53 -7.86
CA ALA A 443 25.02 30.49 -6.95
C ALA A 443 24.41 30.47 -5.53
N PHE A 444 23.10 30.23 -5.40
CA PHE A 444 22.45 30.05 -4.10
C PHE A 444 22.91 28.76 -3.40
N LEU A 445 23.02 27.66 -4.13
CA LEU A 445 23.55 26.40 -3.60
C LEU A 445 24.97 26.56 -3.07
N VAL A 446 25.83 27.24 -3.84
CA VAL A 446 27.23 27.53 -3.44
C VAL A 446 27.28 28.43 -2.20
N ALA A 447 26.33 29.36 -2.06
CA ALA A 447 26.19 30.22 -0.89
C ALA A 447 25.57 29.50 0.34
N GLY A 448 25.10 28.26 0.19
CA GLY A 448 24.42 27.49 1.24
C GLY A 448 22.94 27.84 1.41
N ASP A 449 22.36 28.63 0.50
CA ASP A 449 20.94 28.97 0.48
C ASP A 449 20.16 27.91 -0.31
N LEU A 450 19.92 26.78 0.35
CA LEU A 450 19.27 25.62 -0.24
C LEU A 450 17.81 25.89 -0.65
N GLU A 451 17.11 26.74 0.10
CA GLU A 451 15.72 27.10 -0.20
C GLU A 451 15.63 27.89 -1.51
N GLN A 452 16.48 28.91 -1.69
CA GLN A 452 16.51 29.66 -2.95
C GLN A 452 16.96 28.80 -4.12
N TRP A 453 17.94 27.92 -3.94
CA TRP A 453 18.32 26.99 -5.00
C TRP A 453 17.15 26.07 -5.37
N GLN A 454 16.47 25.44 -4.41
CA GLN A 454 15.32 24.56 -4.68
C GLN A 454 14.22 25.31 -5.43
N TYR A 455 13.90 26.50 -4.95
CA TYR A 455 12.90 27.37 -5.55
C TYR A 455 13.23 27.70 -7.01
N TRP A 456 14.46 28.10 -7.32
CA TRP A 456 14.85 28.45 -8.69
C TRP A 456 14.97 27.23 -9.61
N VAL A 457 15.39 26.07 -9.10
CA VAL A 457 15.38 24.83 -9.90
C VAL A 457 13.97 24.50 -10.36
N VAL A 458 12.96 24.56 -9.49
CA VAL A 458 11.58 24.26 -9.89
C VAL A 458 11.05 25.32 -10.86
N ARG A 459 11.35 26.61 -10.63
CA ARG A 459 11.00 27.72 -11.55
C ARG A 459 11.57 27.56 -12.95
N LEU A 460 12.78 27.01 -13.06
CA LEU A 460 13.48 26.90 -14.34
C LEU A 460 13.25 25.57 -15.04
N ALA A 461 12.66 24.57 -14.36
CA ALA A 461 12.51 23.21 -14.88
C ALA A 461 11.80 23.11 -16.24
N GLU A 462 10.84 23.98 -16.52
CA GLU A 462 10.14 24.01 -17.83
C GLU A 462 10.97 24.59 -18.99
N THR A 463 12.08 25.27 -18.66
CA THR A 463 12.82 26.09 -19.62
C THR A 463 14.32 25.77 -19.67
N ASP A 464 14.86 25.09 -18.66
CA ASP A 464 16.27 24.74 -18.53
C ASP A 464 16.43 23.22 -18.28
N PRO A 465 17.12 22.49 -19.17
CA PRO A 465 17.31 21.04 -19.05
C PRO A 465 18.03 20.58 -17.76
N ASN A 466 18.94 21.38 -17.20
CA ASN A 466 19.63 21.01 -15.97
C ASN A 466 18.70 21.16 -14.77
N ALA A 467 17.93 22.25 -14.74
CA ALA A 467 16.88 22.45 -13.75
C ALA A 467 15.83 21.32 -13.83
N ALA A 468 15.41 20.97 -15.05
CA ALA A 468 14.49 19.86 -15.31
C ALA A 468 15.02 18.53 -14.74
N TYR A 469 16.29 18.19 -14.99
CA TYR A 469 16.93 16.99 -14.47
C TYR A 469 16.87 16.92 -12.93
N HIS A 470 17.25 18.01 -12.26
CA HIS A 470 17.24 18.05 -10.80
C HIS A 470 15.83 17.94 -10.24
N TYR A 471 14.87 18.67 -10.81
CA TYR A 471 13.49 18.59 -10.36
C TYR A 471 12.87 17.22 -10.60
N ALA A 472 13.12 16.61 -11.77
CA ALA A 472 12.72 15.25 -12.09
C ALA A 472 13.28 14.23 -11.09
N THR A 473 14.52 14.45 -10.62
CA THR A 473 15.13 13.61 -9.57
C THR A 473 14.38 13.71 -8.25
N TRP A 474 13.96 14.91 -7.85
CA TRP A 474 13.21 15.07 -6.60
C TRP A 474 11.82 14.46 -6.66
N LEU A 475 11.14 14.65 -7.80
CA LEU A 475 9.86 14.00 -8.08
C LEU A 475 9.98 12.48 -8.16
N ASN A 476 11.08 11.95 -8.71
CA ASN A 476 11.29 10.51 -8.80
C ASN A 476 11.55 9.87 -7.44
N ASP A 477 12.31 10.54 -6.59
CA ASP A 477 12.81 9.96 -5.34
C ASP A 477 11.99 10.41 -4.11
N GLY A 478 11.06 11.36 -4.27
CA GLY A 478 10.25 11.89 -3.17
C GLY A 478 11.06 12.68 -2.14
N ILE A 479 12.04 13.47 -2.59
CA ILE A 479 13.01 14.15 -1.72
C ILE A 479 12.89 15.67 -1.81
N ASN A 480 13.59 16.38 -0.90
CA ASN A 480 13.58 17.85 -0.84
C ASN A 480 12.15 18.39 -0.70
N GLY A 481 11.29 17.81 0.14
CA GLY A 481 9.92 18.29 0.35
C GLY A 481 9.04 18.24 -0.91
N ILE A 482 9.40 17.42 -1.89
CA ILE A 482 8.59 17.12 -3.07
C ILE A 482 8.03 15.72 -2.91
N THR A 483 6.70 15.58 -2.96
CA THR A 483 6.03 14.29 -3.02
C THR A 483 6.43 13.54 -4.28
N GLN A 484 6.64 12.23 -4.17
CA GLN A 484 6.98 11.42 -5.32
C GLN A 484 5.86 11.46 -6.37
N ASP A 485 6.21 11.78 -7.62
CA ASP A 485 5.29 11.77 -8.76
C ASP A 485 6.06 11.30 -10.00
N TRP A 486 5.88 10.03 -10.35
CA TRP A 486 6.56 9.42 -11.49
C TRP A 486 6.08 9.95 -12.85
N GLY A 487 4.82 10.41 -12.94
CA GLY A 487 4.28 10.97 -14.18
C GLY A 487 4.98 12.29 -14.51
N LEU A 488 5.06 13.17 -13.52
CA LEU A 488 5.75 14.44 -13.67
C LEU A 488 7.27 14.27 -13.76
N ALA A 489 7.85 13.32 -13.01
CA ALA A 489 9.27 12.99 -13.13
C ALA A 489 9.63 12.54 -14.56
N ARG A 490 8.83 11.63 -15.15
CA ARG A 490 9.00 11.17 -16.53
C ARG A 490 8.98 12.34 -17.51
N HIS A 491 8.00 13.24 -17.37
CA HIS A 491 7.88 14.44 -18.20
C HIS A 491 9.15 15.31 -18.14
N TYR A 492 9.64 15.64 -16.94
CA TYR A 492 10.83 16.49 -16.83
C TYR A 492 12.13 15.77 -17.21
N TYR A 493 12.24 14.45 -17.03
CA TYR A 493 13.38 13.71 -17.58
C TYR A 493 13.38 13.71 -19.11
N GLU A 494 12.22 13.59 -19.76
CA GLU A 494 12.09 13.71 -21.21
C GLU A 494 12.55 15.10 -21.69
N GLN A 495 12.18 16.17 -20.97
CA GLN A 495 12.68 17.52 -21.24
C GLN A 495 14.18 17.67 -20.98
N ALA A 496 14.71 16.94 -19.98
CA ALA A 496 16.12 17.01 -19.58
C ALA A 496 17.07 16.17 -20.45
N LEU A 497 16.57 15.50 -21.50
CA LEU A 497 17.41 14.67 -22.36
C LEU A 497 18.60 15.46 -22.91
N GLY A 498 19.80 14.91 -22.71
CA GLY A 498 21.07 15.56 -23.10
C GLY A 498 21.71 16.44 -22.03
N ALA A 499 21.04 16.72 -20.90
CA ALA A 499 21.63 17.45 -19.77
C ALA A 499 22.69 16.61 -19.03
N SER A 500 22.42 15.32 -18.83
CA SER A 500 23.31 14.36 -18.18
C SER A 500 23.07 12.96 -18.73
N SER A 501 24.11 12.11 -18.76
CA SER A 501 23.94 10.69 -19.08
C SER A 501 23.05 9.96 -18.07
N ASP A 502 22.97 10.45 -16.83
CA ASP A 502 22.08 9.88 -15.81
C ASP A 502 20.60 10.01 -16.18
N VAL A 503 20.22 11.05 -16.94
CA VAL A 503 18.84 11.23 -17.44
C VAL A 503 18.40 10.01 -18.25
N ASN A 504 19.25 9.54 -19.17
CA ASN A 504 18.95 8.36 -19.97
C ASN A 504 18.76 7.11 -19.09
N LEU A 505 19.60 6.94 -18.08
CA LEU A 505 19.53 5.79 -17.17
C LEU A 505 18.22 5.81 -16.36
N ARG A 506 17.86 6.97 -15.80
CA ARG A 506 16.66 7.14 -14.98
C ARG A 506 15.39 7.02 -15.81
N LEU A 507 15.33 7.69 -16.96
CA LEU A 507 14.18 7.62 -17.85
C LEU A 507 13.99 6.20 -18.42
N ALA A 508 15.08 5.49 -18.74
CA ALA A 508 14.98 4.09 -19.14
C ALA A 508 14.40 3.21 -18.02
N THR A 509 14.75 3.46 -16.75
CA THR A 509 14.14 2.76 -15.61
C THR A 509 12.63 3.03 -15.52
N LEU A 510 12.20 4.28 -15.67
CA LEU A 510 10.78 4.64 -15.69
C LEU A 510 10.01 3.92 -16.80
N TYR A 511 10.56 3.92 -18.02
CA TYR A 511 9.96 3.23 -19.16
C TYR A 511 9.90 1.70 -18.99
N VAL A 512 10.92 1.07 -18.40
CA VAL A 512 10.89 -0.39 -18.14
C VAL A 512 9.85 -0.73 -17.06
N GLY A 513 9.77 0.06 -16.00
CA GLY A 513 8.84 -0.18 -14.90
C GLY A 513 7.39 0.12 -15.24
N GLY A 514 7.15 1.07 -16.16
CA GLY A 514 5.82 1.64 -16.38
C GLY A 514 5.46 2.64 -15.27
N MET A 515 6.47 3.31 -14.72
CA MET A 515 6.30 4.35 -13.71
C MET A 515 5.96 5.67 -14.42
N GLY A 516 4.81 6.26 -14.07
CA GLY A 516 4.35 7.51 -14.70
C GLY A 516 3.75 7.36 -16.10
N GLY A 517 3.42 6.14 -16.52
CA GLY A 517 2.76 5.85 -17.80
C GLY A 517 3.01 4.41 -18.26
N ASP A 518 2.58 4.07 -19.48
CA ASP A 518 2.78 2.72 -20.01
C ASP A 518 4.26 2.35 -20.15
N ARG A 519 4.52 1.04 -20.06
CA ARG A 519 5.86 0.47 -20.29
C ARG A 519 6.28 0.69 -21.74
N ASP A 520 7.48 1.19 -21.94
CA ASP A 520 8.06 1.43 -23.26
C ASP A 520 9.49 0.89 -23.36
N TYR A 521 9.60 -0.42 -23.60
CA TYR A 521 10.89 -1.08 -23.69
C TYR A 521 11.70 -0.65 -24.92
N VAL A 522 11.05 -0.15 -25.99
CA VAL A 522 11.75 0.31 -27.20
C VAL A 522 12.43 1.66 -26.92
N ALA A 523 11.72 2.59 -26.29
CA ALA A 523 12.29 3.86 -25.86
C ALA A 523 13.39 3.65 -24.79
N ALA A 524 13.16 2.79 -23.80
CA ALA A 524 14.17 2.43 -22.80
C ALA A 524 15.45 1.90 -23.46
N ARG A 525 15.30 1.00 -24.44
CA ARG A 525 16.43 0.44 -25.18
C ARG A 525 17.21 1.52 -25.93
N ALA A 526 16.54 2.42 -26.64
CA ALA A 526 17.19 3.50 -27.38
C ALA A 526 18.02 4.42 -26.45
N LEU A 527 17.50 4.72 -25.26
CA LEU A 527 18.21 5.52 -24.26
C LEU A 527 19.48 4.85 -23.74
N LEU A 528 19.44 3.54 -23.52
CA LEU A 528 20.59 2.75 -23.05
C LEU A 528 21.62 2.56 -24.15
N GLU A 529 21.19 2.31 -25.39
CA GLU A 529 22.08 2.19 -26.56
C GLU A 529 22.85 3.49 -26.85
N ALA A 530 22.31 4.65 -26.46
CA ALA A 530 23.00 5.94 -26.55
C ALA A 530 24.20 6.07 -25.57
N LEU A 531 24.37 5.13 -24.62
CA LEU A 531 25.41 5.14 -23.60
C LEU A 531 26.33 3.91 -23.65
N PRO A 532 27.04 3.64 -24.76
CA PRO A 532 27.83 2.41 -24.93
C PRO A 532 29.05 2.29 -23.99
N ASN A 533 29.47 3.41 -23.38
CA ASN A 533 30.59 3.48 -22.45
C ASN A 533 30.16 3.62 -20.99
N ASP A 534 28.86 3.48 -20.69
CA ASP A 534 28.35 3.45 -19.32
C ASP A 534 28.08 2.00 -18.88
N SER A 535 28.71 1.58 -17.78
CA SER A 535 28.65 0.19 -17.33
C SER A 535 27.24 -0.23 -16.86
N VAL A 536 26.44 0.71 -16.36
CA VAL A 536 25.06 0.48 -15.93
C VAL A 536 24.14 0.39 -17.15
N ALA A 537 24.34 1.26 -18.14
CA ALA A 537 23.57 1.21 -19.38
C ALA A 537 23.76 -0.12 -20.12
N VAL A 538 25.03 -0.53 -20.32
CA VAL A 538 25.37 -1.79 -20.99
C VAL A 538 24.82 -3.00 -20.23
N PHE A 539 24.90 -2.99 -18.90
CA PHE A 539 24.32 -4.03 -18.06
C PHE A 539 22.79 -4.12 -18.22
N ARG A 540 22.08 -2.99 -18.14
CA ARG A 540 20.62 -2.96 -18.30
C ARG A 540 20.20 -3.38 -19.70
N LEU A 541 20.92 -2.97 -20.74
CA LEU A 541 20.68 -3.41 -22.12
C LEU A 541 20.87 -4.93 -22.27
N ALA A 542 21.86 -5.51 -21.60
CA ALA A 542 22.06 -6.96 -21.56
C ALA A 542 20.88 -7.69 -20.91
N ILE A 543 20.29 -7.14 -19.86
CA ILE A 543 19.05 -7.66 -19.26
C ILE A 543 17.89 -7.60 -20.27
N LEU A 544 17.72 -6.50 -20.99
CA LEU A 544 16.65 -6.38 -21.99
C LEU A 544 16.80 -7.41 -23.11
N ASN A 545 18.03 -7.65 -23.61
CA ASN A 545 18.31 -8.71 -24.58
C ASN A 545 17.99 -10.10 -24.02
N ASP A 546 18.30 -10.32 -22.74
CA ASP A 546 18.04 -11.59 -22.09
C ASP A 546 16.55 -11.90 -21.97
N LEU A 547 15.74 -10.89 -21.64
CA LEU A 547 14.30 -11.03 -21.43
C LEU A 547 13.46 -10.86 -22.71
N GLY A 548 14.07 -10.37 -23.79
CA GLY A 548 13.36 -10.06 -25.03
C GLY A 548 12.45 -8.83 -24.90
N TYR A 549 12.87 -7.83 -24.12
CA TYR A 549 12.12 -6.60 -23.93
C TYR A 549 12.61 -5.53 -24.91
N GLY A 550 11.70 -5.06 -25.77
CA GLY A 550 12.00 -4.09 -26.83
C GLY A 550 12.70 -4.67 -28.07
N ALA A 551 13.12 -5.93 -28.03
CA ALA A 551 13.61 -6.72 -29.17
C ALA A 551 13.46 -8.23 -28.87
N PRO A 552 13.57 -9.14 -29.86
CA PRO A 552 13.57 -10.58 -29.60
C PRO A 552 14.67 -11.01 -28.61
N VAL A 553 14.42 -12.09 -27.88
CA VAL A 553 15.38 -12.68 -26.95
C VAL A 553 16.69 -13.04 -27.66
N ASP A 554 17.82 -12.56 -27.13
CA ASP A 554 19.16 -12.92 -27.58
C ASP A 554 20.08 -13.15 -26.38
N LYS A 555 20.17 -14.41 -25.96
CA LYS A 555 20.98 -14.84 -24.81
C LYS A 555 22.48 -14.66 -25.06
N ALA A 556 22.94 -14.83 -26.30
CA ALA A 556 24.36 -14.70 -26.63
C ALA A 556 24.80 -13.24 -26.54
N LEU A 557 24.01 -12.34 -27.14
CA LEU A 557 24.23 -10.90 -27.03
C LEU A 557 24.11 -10.41 -25.57
N ALA A 558 23.21 -10.98 -24.78
CA ALA A 558 23.12 -10.69 -23.36
C ALA A 558 24.43 -11.06 -22.61
N VAL A 559 25.01 -12.24 -22.87
CA VAL A 559 26.31 -12.63 -22.29
C VAL A 559 27.42 -11.65 -22.69
N GLU A 560 27.48 -11.24 -23.96
CA GLU A 560 28.46 -10.25 -24.43
C GLU A 560 28.32 -8.93 -23.66
N GLY A 561 27.08 -8.45 -23.49
CA GLY A 561 26.78 -7.24 -22.72
C GLY A 561 27.14 -7.38 -21.24
N TYR A 562 26.80 -8.50 -20.59
CA TYR A 562 27.20 -8.76 -19.19
C TYR A 562 28.73 -8.77 -19.05
N MET A 563 29.45 -9.38 -19.99
CA MET A 563 30.91 -9.41 -19.99
C MET A 563 31.52 -8.02 -20.18
N GLN A 564 30.98 -7.22 -21.11
CA GLN A 564 31.42 -5.85 -21.31
C GLN A 564 31.20 -5.01 -20.05
N ALA A 565 30.00 -5.02 -19.48
CA ALA A 565 29.67 -4.28 -18.27
C ALA A 565 30.52 -4.72 -17.06
N ALA A 566 30.74 -6.03 -16.89
CA ALA A 566 31.60 -6.56 -15.83
C ALA A 566 33.05 -6.08 -15.95
N ARG A 567 33.61 -6.04 -17.18
CA ARG A 567 34.95 -5.48 -17.43
C ARG A 567 35.04 -3.98 -17.16
N MET A 568 33.92 -3.27 -17.28
CA MET A 568 33.80 -1.85 -16.92
C MET A 568 33.57 -1.63 -15.43
N GLY A 569 33.51 -2.70 -14.62
CA GLY A 569 33.39 -2.62 -13.17
C GLY A 569 31.97 -2.82 -12.63
N ASN A 570 30.99 -3.19 -13.48
CA ASN A 570 29.65 -3.51 -13.00
C ASN A 570 29.61 -4.91 -12.36
N MET A 571 29.47 -4.95 -11.04
CA MET A 571 29.55 -6.19 -10.27
C MET A 571 28.26 -7.02 -10.33
N GLU A 572 27.11 -6.40 -10.61
CA GLU A 572 25.86 -7.12 -10.89
C GLU A 572 25.94 -7.86 -12.24
N ALA A 573 26.61 -7.26 -13.23
CA ALA A 573 26.92 -7.90 -14.50
C ALA A 573 27.85 -9.11 -14.31
N ALA A 574 28.87 -8.99 -13.45
CA ALA A 574 29.77 -10.10 -13.11
C ALA A 574 28.99 -11.26 -12.46
N TRP A 575 28.08 -10.96 -11.52
CA TRP A 575 27.21 -11.96 -10.91
C TRP A 575 26.35 -12.68 -11.96
N ASN A 576 25.66 -11.92 -12.81
CA ASN A 576 24.80 -12.49 -13.86
C ASN A 576 25.60 -13.31 -14.88
N LEU A 577 26.78 -12.84 -15.29
CA LEU A 577 27.67 -13.56 -16.21
C LEU A 577 28.09 -14.91 -15.63
N GLY A 578 28.49 -14.95 -14.36
CA GLY A 578 28.87 -16.20 -13.72
C GLY A 578 27.73 -17.22 -13.66
N ARG A 579 26.49 -16.76 -13.44
CA ARG A 579 25.30 -17.62 -13.53
C ARG A 579 25.03 -18.13 -14.95
N ARG A 580 25.29 -17.34 -16.00
CA ARG A 580 25.16 -17.80 -17.39
C ARG A 580 26.16 -18.92 -17.71
N TYR A 581 27.39 -18.82 -17.21
CA TYR A 581 28.38 -19.89 -17.34
C TYR A 581 28.01 -21.16 -16.55
N LEU A 582 27.31 -21.07 -15.43
CA LEU A 582 26.78 -22.27 -14.74
C LEU A 582 25.63 -22.92 -15.52
N ALA A 583 24.72 -22.10 -16.05
CA ALA A 583 23.52 -22.58 -16.74
C ALA A 583 23.78 -23.01 -18.19
N GLY A 584 24.87 -22.55 -18.81
CA GLY A 584 25.14 -22.77 -20.22
C GLY A 584 24.18 -22.01 -21.15
N GLU A 585 23.67 -20.85 -20.70
CA GLU A 585 22.68 -20.04 -21.42
C GLU A 585 23.35 -18.88 -22.16
N GLY A 586 23.29 -18.89 -23.49
CA GLY A 586 23.96 -17.88 -24.32
C GLY A 586 25.49 -18.04 -24.39
N VAL A 587 26.06 -18.95 -23.60
CA VAL A 587 27.49 -19.27 -23.56
C VAL A 587 27.68 -20.75 -23.22
N ALA A 588 28.78 -21.35 -23.67
CA ALA A 588 29.12 -22.71 -23.27
C ALA A 588 29.33 -22.77 -21.74
N PRO A 589 28.83 -23.82 -21.07
CA PRO A 589 28.99 -23.94 -19.62
C PRO A 589 30.48 -24.06 -19.24
N SER A 590 30.88 -23.32 -18.21
CA SER A 590 32.26 -23.29 -17.70
C SER A 590 32.24 -23.04 -16.20
N MET A 591 32.60 -24.05 -15.41
CA MET A 591 32.65 -23.92 -13.95
C MET A 591 33.75 -22.95 -13.49
N ASP A 592 34.90 -22.94 -14.18
CA ASP A 592 36.03 -22.06 -13.84
C ASP A 592 35.66 -20.59 -14.05
N ASP A 593 35.08 -20.25 -15.22
CA ASP A 593 34.64 -18.87 -15.50
C ASP A 593 33.46 -18.46 -14.61
N ALA A 594 32.53 -19.38 -14.35
CA ALA A 594 31.44 -19.16 -13.42
C ALA A 594 31.93 -18.78 -12.03
N TYR A 595 32.79 -19.59 -11.43
CA TYR A 595 33.31 -19.33 -10.08
C TYR A 595 34.20 -18.09 -10.02
N PHE A 596 34.97 -17.81 -11.09
CA PHE A 596 35.72 -16.56 -11.18
C PHE A 596 34.79 -15.34 -11.10
N TRP A 597 33.78 -15.25 -11.96
CA TRP A 597 32.90 -14.08 -12.04
C TRP A 597 31.97 -13.94 -10.82
N ILE A 598 31.44 -15.06 -10.30
CA ILE A 598 30.67 -15.04 -9.06
C ILE A 598 31.58 -14.63 -7.89
N GLY A 599 32.80 -15.15 -7.81
CA GLY A 599 33.77 -14.80 -6.78
C GLY A 599 34.13 -13.32 -6.78
N VAL A 600 34.30 -12.71 -7.97
CA VAL A 600 34.50 -11.26 -8.13
C VAL A 600 33.31 -10.47 -7.57
N ALA A 601 32.08 -10.83 -7.95
CA ALA A 601 30.87 -10.15 -7.49
C ALA A 601 30.65 -10.31 -5.97
N VAL A 602 30.89 -11.50 -5.42
CA VAL A 602 30.78 -11.79 -3.98
C VAL A 602 31.79 -10.97 -3.19
N LYS A 603 33.04 -10.87 -3.65
CA LYS A 603 34.08 -10.06 -3.02
C LYS A 603 33.70 -8.57 -2.99
N ALA A 604 32.94 -8.11 -3.99
CA ALA A 604 32.42 -6.76 -4.05
C ALA A 604 31.11 -6.55 -3.25
N GLY A 605 30.58 -7.59 -2.59
CA GLY A 605 29.40 -7.49 -1.73
C GLY A 605 28.05 -7.55 -2.46
N VAL A 606 28.00 -8.02 -3.71
CA VAL A 606 26.79 -8.02 -4.55
C VAL A 606 25.93 -9.30 -4.42
N ALA A 607 26.32 -10.23 -3.52
CA ALA A 607 25.58 -11.47 -3.34
C ALA A 607 24.23 -11.24 -2.60
N PRO A 608 23.08 -11.69 -3.14
CA PRO A 608 21.77 -11.43 -2.55
C PRO A 608 21.48 -12.24 -1.26
N ASN A 609 22.36 -13.14 -0.84
CA ASN A 609 22.12 -14.01 0.33
C ASN A 609 23.41 -14.45 1.03
N ALA A 610 23.49 -14.25 2.35
CA ALA A 610 24.59 -14.68 3.22
C ALA A 610 24.83 -16.20 3.20
N ASN A 611 23.79 -17.01 3.00
CA ASN A 611 23.90 -18.48 2.92
C ASN A 611 24.57 -18.94 1.62
N ILE A 612 24.31 -18.27 0.50
CA ILE A 612 24.96 -18.57 -0.79
C ILE A 612 26.44 -18.16 -0.72
N GLN A 613 26.73 -17.03 -0.07
CA GLN A 613 28.09 -16.57 0.18
C GLN A 613 28.90 -17.60 0.99
N ARG A 614 28.31 -18.18 2.04
CA ARG A 614 28.93 -19.26 2.84
C ARG A 614 29.17 -20.53 2.01
N LEU A 615 28.15 -21.01 1.30
CA LEU A 615 28.25 -22.25 0.51
C LEU A 615 29.30 -22.14 -0.61
N LEU A 616 29.42 -20.96 -1.23
CA LEU A 616 30.37 -20.73 -2.31
C LEU A 616 31.80 -20.60 -1.81
N VAL A 617 32.01 -19.97 -0.65
CA VAL A 617 33.33 -19.93 0.02
C VAL A 617 33.78 -21.34 0.40
N GLU A 618 32.86 -22.17 0.93
CA GLU A 618 33.13 -23.58 1.24
C GLU A 618 33.47 -24.39 -0.02
N ASN A 619 32.71 -24.22 -1.12
CA ASN A 619 32.96 -24.90 -2.39
C ASN A 619 34.26 -24.44 -3.07
N MET A 620 34.61 -23.15 -3.00
CA MET A 620 35.89 -22.64 -3.50
C MET A 620 37.08 -23.13 -2.67
N ALA A 621 36.92 -23.32 -1.36
CA ALA A 621 37.92 -23.94 -0.50
C ALA A 621 38.08 -25.45 -0.73
N LEU A 622 37.02 -26.12 -1.21
CA LEU A 622 37.04 -27.53 -1.62
C LEU A 622 37.65 -27.74 -3.02
N ALA A 623 37.57 -26.73 -3.89
CA ALA A 623 38.11 -26.77 -5.25
C ALA A 623 39.60 -26.39 -5.33
N ALA A 624 40.10 -25.59 -4.39
CA ALA A 624 41.53 -25.27 -4.22
C ALA A 624 42.28 -26.40 -3.50
#